data_AF-A0A937QCT4-F1
#
_entry.id   AF-A0A937QCT4-F1
#
_cell.length_a   1.000
_cell.length_b   1.000
_cell.length_c   1.000
_cell.angle_alpha   90.00
_cell.angle_beta   90.00
_cell.angle_gamma   90.00
#
_symmetry.space_group_name_H-M   'P 1'
#
loop_
_entity.id
_entity.type
_entity.pdbx_description
1 polymer ?
#
loop_
_entity_poly.entity_id
_entity_poly.type
_entity_poly.pdbx_seq_one_letter_code
_entity_poly.pdbx_strand_id
1 'polypeptide(L)'
;MNNRFQLTNLPKARKEDFHNSLLKTKSELIEEVAKTLISRAFENRYTLHPRRLKKLASEEVEIFINFFSTRDTEAIIEHGKKRSIEGLGERPLLALFKIYQKCSLAISKDHNYDSLHYASETVGSFMETYLHGYMTERIKQTLTDQEQLRRALSTALEKQRQELFIK
;
A
#
# COMPACT_ATOMS: atom_id res chain seq x y z
N MET A 1 -23.31 -20.35 -24.09
CA MET A 1 -23.12 -19.21 -23.16
C MET A 1 -21.83 -18.50 -23.56
N ASN A 2 -21.94 -17.39 -24.29
CA ASN A 2 -20.82 -16.73 -24.95
C ASN A 2 -19.97 -15.90 -23.98
N ASN A 3 -18.65 -16.04 -24.13
CA ASN A 3 -17.57 -15.23 -23.55
C ASN A 3 -17.87 -13.72 -23.61
N ARG A 4 -18.32 -13.14 -22.49
CA ARG A 4 -18.48 -11.67 -22.31
C ARG A 4 -17.38 -11.01 -21.47
N PHE A 5 -16.32 -11.75 -21.13
CA PHE A 5 -15.26 -11.29 -20.22
C PHE A 5 -13.92 -10.93 -20.89
N GLN A 6 -13.88 -10.74 -22.21
CA GLN A 6 -12.74 -10.12 -22.88
C GLN A 6 -12.98 -8.61 -23.07
N LEU A 7 -13.03 -7.86 -21.97
CA LEU A 7 -13.16 -6.40 -21.96
C LEU A 7 -11.89 -5.72 -21.41
N THR A 8 -10.72 -6.29 -21.69
CA THR A 8 -9.43 -5.77 -21.19
C THR A 8 -8.87 -4.60 -22.00
N ASN A 9 -9.51 -4.23 -23.11
CA ASN A 9 -8.98 -3.20 -24.02
C ASN A 9 -9.90 -1.98 -24.10
N LEU A 10 -9.89 -1.17 -23.04
CA LEU A 10 -10.34 0.22 -23.14
C LEU A 10 -9.51 0.92 -24.25
N PRO A 11 -10.12 1.67 -25.18
CA PRO A 11 -9.40 2.43 -26.20
C PRO A 11 -8.34 3.34 -25.55
N LYS A 12 -7.17 3.47 -26.18
CA LYS A 12 -6.04 4.28 -25.66
C LYS A 12 -6.48 5.68 -25.23
N ALA A 13 -7.26 6.36 -26.07
CA ALA A 13 -7.80 7.69 -25.78
C ALA A 13 -8.59 7.75 -24.46
N ARG A 14 -9.42 6.73 -24.16
CA ARG A 14 -10.19 6.69 -22.91
C ARG A 14 -9.34 6.37 -21.69
N LYS A 15 -8.26 5.60 -21.86
CA LYS A 15 -7.27 5.38 -20.79
C LYS A 15 -6.56 6.69 -20.44
N GLU A 16 -6.21 7.47 -21.47
CA GLU A 16 -5.61 8.80 -21.33
C GLU A 16 -6.58 9.80 -20.69
N ASP A 17 -7.86 9.80 -21.07
CA ASP A 17 -8.88 10.65 -20.46
C ASP A 17 -9.06 10.35 -18.96
N PHE A 18 -9.14 9.07 -18.59
CA PHE A 18 -9.22 8.67 -17.18
C PHE A 18 -7.96 9.10 -16.41
N HIS A 19 -6.78 8.87 -16.98
CA HIS A 19 -5.52 9.26 -16.36
C HIS A 19 -5.41 10.78 -16.18
N ASN A 20 -5.84 11.57 -17.16
CA ASN A 20 -5.88 13.02 -17.09
C ASN A 20 -6.87 13.51 -16.01
N SER A 21 -8.03 12.88 -15.89
CA SER A 21 -8.99 13.16 -14.81
C SER A 21 -8.40 12.82 -13.44
N LEU A 22 -7.66 11.72 -13.32
CA LEU A 22 -6.96 11.35 -12.10
C LEU A 22 -5.81 12.31 -11.74
N LEU A 23 -5.10 12.85 -12.75
CA LEU A 23 -4.09 13.88 -12.52
C LEU A 23 -4.70 15.19 -12.00
N LYS A 24 -5.90 15.56 -12.45
CA LYS A 24 -6.62 16.74 -11.96
C LYS A 24 -7.02 16.62 -10.48
N THR A 25 -7.31 15.40 -10.01
CA THR A 25 -7.66 15.15 -8.60
C THR A 25 -6.44 14.93 -7.69
N LYS A 26 -5.22 14.95 -8.23
CA LYS A 26 -3.97 14.64 -7.50
C LYS A 26 -3.84 15.42 -6.19
N SER A 27 -4.05 16.73 -6.19
CA SER A 27 -3.87 17.58 -5.00
C SER A 27 -4.87 17.24 -3.89
N GLU A 28 -6.14 17.04 -4.25
CA GLU A 28 -7.21 16.69 -3.32
C GLU A 28 -6.96 15.29 -2.74
N LEU A 29 -6.53 14.34 -3.59
CA LEU A 29 -6.22 12.98 -3.20
C LEU A 29 -5.03 12.94 -2.22
N ILE A 30 -3.98 13.73 -2.45
CA ILE A 30 -2.85 13.86 -1.51
C ILE A 30 -3.34 14.38 -0.15
N GLU A 31 -4.22 15.37 -0.14
CA GLU A 31 -4.75 15.92 1.09
C GLU A 31 -5.61 14.91 1.86
N GLU A 32 -6.49 14.17 1.17
CA GLU A 32 -7.33 13.13 1.78
C GLU A 32 -6.49 11.98 2.35
N VAL A 33 -5.48 11.53 1.61
CA VAL A 33 -4.51 10.53 2.06
C VAL A 33 -3.74 11.05 3.28
N ALA A 34 -3.23 12.29 3.25
CA ALA A 34 -2.49 12.87 4.35
C ALA A 34 -3.34 12.96 5.63
N LYS A 35 -4.59 13.45 5.51
CA LYS A 35 -5.55 13.51 6.63
C LYS A 35 -5.79 12.12 7.22
N THR A 36 -5.98 11.13 6.35
CA THR A 36 -6.23 9.74 6.76
C THR A 36 -5.03 9.15 7.51
N LEU A 37 -3.82 9.31 6.97
CA LEU A 37 -2.59 8.84 7.61
C LEU A 37 -2.34 9.50 8.96
N ILE A 38 -2.55 10.82 9.06
CA ILE A 38 -2.36 11.56 10.32
C ILE A 38 -3.38 11.12 11.38
N SER A 39 -4.65 10.96 10.99
CA SER A 39 -5.72 10.52 11.92
C SER A 39 -5.46 9.12 12.48
N ARG A 40 -4.64 8.32 11.80
CA ARG A 40 -4.29 6.94 12.15
C ARG A 40 -2.81 6.79 12.50
N ALA A 41 -2.13 7.87 12.89
CA ALA A 41 -0.70 7.86 13.15
C ALA A 41 -0.28 6.80 14.20
N PHE A 42 -1.14 6.54 15.18
CA PHE A 42 -0.92 5.57 16.25
C PHE A 42 -1.23 4.11 15.88
N GLU A 43 -1.77 3.86 14.68
CA GLU A 43 -1.99 2.50 14.17
C GLU A 43 -0.77 1.95 13.42
N ASN A 44 0.31 2.73 13.34
CA ASN A 44 1.56 2.34 12.69
C ASN A 44 2.44 1.51 13.63
N ARG A 45 3.27 0.66 13.03
CA ARG A 45 4.20 -0.20 13.76
C ARG A 45 5.27 0.60 14.50
N TYR A 46 5.72 1.67 13.87
CA TYR A 46 6.63 2.64 14.45
C TYR A 46 5.95 4.00 14.52
N THR A 47 6.36 4.83 15.48
CA THR A 47 5.87 6.21 15.57
C THR A 47 6.35 7.00 14.35
N LEU A 48 5.49 7.14 13.35
CA LEU A 48 5.74 7.95 12.18
C LEU A 48 5.41 9.40 12.48
N HIS A 49 6.42 10.27 12.43
CA HIS A 49 6.24 11.70 12.67
C HIS A 49 5.25 12.31 11.65
N PRO A 50 4.35 13.23 12.04
CA PRO A 50 3.35 13.82 11.13
C PRO A 50 3.93 14.42 9.83
N ARG A 51 5.12 15.01 9.89
CA ARG A 51 5.83 15.50 8.69
C ARG A 51 6.17 14.37 7.71
N ARG A 52 6.55 13.18 8.20
CA ARG A 52 6.79 12.00 7.36
C ARG A 52 5.48 11.51 6.75
N LEU A 53 4.40 11.47 7.53
CA LEU A 53 3.07 11.06 7.04
C LEU A 53 2.57 11.94 5.88
N LYS A 54 2.81 13.25 5.93
CA LYS A 54 2.51 14.16 4.80
C LYS A 54 3.33 13.81 3.55
N LYS A 55 4.63 13.53 3.71
CA LYS A 55 5.48 13.13 2.58
C LYS A 55 5.11 11.74 2.05
N LEU A 56 4.67 10.83 2.92
CA LEU A 56 4.14 9.54 2.52
C LEU A 56 2.91 9.72 1.63
N ALA A 57 2.00 10.62 2.00
CA ALA A 57 0.80 10.87 1.21
C ALA A 57 1.10 11.24 -0.24
N SER A 58 2.06 12.14 -0.48
CA SER A 58 2.47 12.48 -1.85
C SER A 58 3.08 11.30 -2.59
N GLU A 59 3.98 10.55 -1.94
CA GLU A 59 4.61 9.37 -2.54
C GLU A 59 3.58 8.26 -2.87
N GLU A 60 2.58 8.06 -2.00
CA GLU A 60 1.51 7.07 -2.16
C GLU A 60 0.58 7.42 -3.34
N VAL A 61 0.22 8.69 -3.47
CA VAL A 61 -0.62 9.13 -4.59
C VAL A 61 0.15 9.08 -5.91
N GLU A 62 1.43 9.47 -5.91
CA GLU A 62 2.25 9.44 -7.11
C GLU A 62 2.42 8.03 -7.67
N ILE A 63 2.74 7.06 -6.81
CA ILE A 63 2.89 5.67 -7.27
C ILE A 63 1.57 5.11 -7.80
N PHE A 64 0.45 5.46 -7.16
CA PHE A 64 -0.89 5.04 -7.59
C PHE A 64 -1.25 5.60 -8.97
N ILE A 65 -1.07 6.92 -9.17
CA ILE A 65 -1.36 7.58 -10.44
C ILE A 65 -0.46 7.04 -11.56
N ASN A 66 0.84 6.86 -11.28
CA ASN A 66 1.79 6.37 -12.26
C ASN A 66 1.46 4.94 -12.74
N PHE A 67 0.95 4.10 -11.84
CA PHE A 67 0.59 2.72 -12.18
C PHE A 67 -0.49 2.62 -13.26
N PHE A 68 -1.43 3.57 -13.33
CA PHE A 68 -2.44 3.57 -14.39
C PHE A 68 -1.83 3.65 -15.79
N SER A 69 -0.70 4.34 -15.92
CA SER A 69 0.02 4.55 -17.17
C SER A 69 1.08 3.48 -17.41
N THR A 70 1.89 3.14 -16.42
CA THR A 70 3.07 2.27 -16.61
C THR A 70 2.76 0.79 -16.49
N ARG A 71 1.80 0.40 -15.64
CA ARG A 71 1.55 -1.00 -15.27
C ARG A 71 2.77 -1.74 -14.72
N ASP A 72 3.72 -0.98 -14.19
CA ASP A 72 4.96 -1.49 -13.64
C ASP A 72 4.70 -2.17 -12.29
N THR A 73 4.48 -3.48 -12.31
CA THR A 73 4.20 -4.27 -11.11
C THR A 73 5.42 -4.40 -10.20
N GLU A 74 6.63 -4.42 -10.73
CA GLU A 74 7.86 -4.51 -9.95
C GLU A 74 8.05 -3.27 -9.07
N ALA A 75 7.81 -2.08 -9.63
CA ALA A 75 7.81 -0.84 -8.88
C ALA A 75 6.78 -0.85 -7.74
N ILE A 76 5.58 -1.40 -7.96
CA ILE A 76 4.54 -1.50 -6.93
C ILE A 76 4.94 -2.49 -5.82
N ILE A 77 5.52 -3.64 -6.18
CA ILE A 77 6.02 -4.61 -5.21
C ILE A 77 7.08 -3.96 -4.33
N GLU A 78 8.07 -3.30 -4.92
CA GLU A 78 9.15 -2.67 -4.16
C GLU A 78 8.64 -1.54 -3.27
N HIS A 79 7.68 -0.77 -3.76
CA HIS A 79 7.03 0.27 -2.97
C HIS A 79 6.25 -0.30 -1.77
N GLY A 80 5.54 -1.41 -1.97
CA GLY A 80 4.86 -2.14 -0.88
C GLY A 80 5.84 -2.60 0.20
N LYS A 81 6.98 -3.20 -0.19
CA LYS A 81 8.05 -3.59 0.75
C LYS A 81 8.57 -2.39 1.53
N LYS A 82 8.87 -1.28 0.83
CA LYS A 82 9.33 -0.04 1.44
C LYS A 82 8.39 0.45 2.54
N ARG A 83 7.07 0.36 2.35
CA ARG A 83 6.10 0.77 3.40
C ARG A 83 6.06 -0.13 4.60
N SER A 84 6.23 -1.43 4.40
CA SER A 84 6.42 -2.38 5.51
C SER A 84 7.69 -2.05 6.31
N ILE A 85 8.79 -1.69 5.63
CA ILE A 85 10.05 -1.26 6.27
C ILE A 85 9.89 0.04 7.06
N GLU A 86 9.20 1.02 6.49
CA GLU A 86 8.91 2.27 7.18
C GLU A 86 7.91 2.11 8.34
N GLY A 87 7.26 0.95 8.47
CA GLY A 87 6.34 0.63 9.55
C GLY A 87 4.95 1.22 9.41
N LEU A 88 4.52 1.51 8.17
CA LEU A 88 3.12 1.84 7.88
C LEU A 88 2.25 0.65 8.30
N GLY A 89 1.24 0.87 9.14
CA GLY A 89 0.37 -0.21 9.62
C GLY A 89 -0.62 -0.71 8.58
N GLU A 90 -1.14 -1.92 8.77
CA GLU A 90 -2.12 -2.53 7.86
C GLU A 90 -3.43 -1.75 7.82
N ARG A 91 -3.88 -1.18 8.95
CA ARG A 91 -5.13 -0.40 9.02
C ARG A 91 -5.06 0.92 8.25
N PRO A 92 -4.02 1.77 8.43
CA PRO A 92 -3.78 2.92 7.55
C PRO A 92 -3.73 2.51 6.08
N LEU A 93 -2.99 1.45 5.74
CA LEU A 93 -2.85 0.97 4.37
C LEU A 93 -4.20 0.60 3.73
N LEU A 94 -5.02 -0.18 4.42
CA LEU A 94 -6.36 -0.55 3.94
C LEU A 94 -7.29 0.68 3.79
N ALA A 95 -7.10 1.73 4.59
CA ALA A 95 -7.82 2.97 4.39
C ALA A 95 -7.40 3.70 3.12
N LEU A 96 -6.11 3.68 2.78
CA LEU A 96 -5.63 4.24 1.51
C LEU A 96 -6.28 3.55 0.32
N PHE A 97 -6.34 2.23 0.33
CA PHE A 97 -7.01 1.46 -0.71
C PHE A 97 -8.47 1.86 -0.87
N LYS A 98 -9.21 2.06 0.23
CA LYS A 98 -10.59 2.54 0.17
C LYS A 98 -10.69 3.93 -0.48
N ILE A 99 -9.73 4.82 -0.22
CA ILE A 99 -9.69 6.15 -0.86
C ILE A 99 -9.46 5.99 -2.36
N TYR A 100 -8.49 5.17 -2.78
CA TYR A 100 -8.20 4.93 -4.21
C TYR A 100 -9.38 4.32 -4.94
N GLN A 101 -10.06 3.35 -4.33
CA GLN A 101 -11.26 2.77 -4.91
C GLN A 101 -12.38 3.81 -5.08
N LYS A 102 -12.62 4.65 -4.07
CA LYS A 102 -13.62 5.71 -4.13
C LYS A 102 -13.28 6.77 -5.17
N CYS A 103 -12.03 7.21 -5.22
CA CYS A 103 -11.55 8.19 -6.19
C CYS A 103 -11.72 7.67 -7.62
N SER A 104 -11.25 6.45 -7.90
CA SER A 104 -11.41 5.82 -9.20
C SER A 104 -12.87 5.64 -9.58
N LEU A 105 -13.72 5.22 -8.64
CA LEU A 105 -15.16 5.10 -8.87
C LEU A 105 -15.81 6.46 -9.18
N ALA A 106 -15.44 7.51 -8.45
CA ALA A 106 -15.97 8.86 -8.68
C ALA A 106 -15.62 9.37 -10.08
N ILE A 107 -14.37 9.18 -10.52
CA ILE A 107 -13.93 9.56 -11.87
C ILE A 107 -14.65 8.72 -12.93
N SER A 108 -14.84 7.42 -12.69
CA SER A 108 -15.50 6.52 -13.63
C SER A 108 -17.00 6.71 -13.75
N LYS A 109 -17.68 7.37 -12.78
CA LYS A 109 -19.14 7.58 -12.81
C LYS A 109 -19.60 8.42 -14.00
N ASP A 110 -18.76 9.33 -14.46
CA ASP A 110 -19.03 10.18 -15.61
C ASP A 110 -18.71 9.47 -16.95
N HIS A 111 -18.33 8.19 -16.89
CA HIS A 111 -17.91 7.39 -18.02
C HIS A 111 -18.74 6.12 -18.19
N ASN A 112 -18.54 5.44 -19.32
CA ASN A 112 -19.28 4.23 -19.65
C ASN A 112 -18.85 3.01 -18.80
N TYR A 113 -19.61 1.92 -18.89
CA TYR A 113 -19.34 0.66 -18.18
C TYR A 113 -17.90 0.15 -18.36
N ASP A 114 -17.33 0.25 -19.55
CA ASP A 114 -15.96 -0.22 -19.81
C ASP A 114 -14.92 0.56 -19.00
N SER A 115 -15.12 1.87 -18.83
CA SER A 115 -14.21 2.74 -18.07
C SER A 115 -14.28 2.43 -16.57
N LEU A 116 -15.49 2.11 -16.07
CA LEU A 116 -15.69 1.62 -14.71
C LEU A 116 -15.00 0.27 -14.49
N HIS A 117 -15.16 -0.67 -15.42
CA HIS A 117 -14.54 -1.98 -15.36
C HIS A 117 -13.01 -1.86 -15.36
N TYR A 118 -12.45 -1.09 -16.30
CA TYR A 118 -11.03 -0.84 -16.41
C TYR A 118 -10.44 -0.21 -15.14
N ALA A 119 -11.10 0.80 -14.58
CA ALA A 119 -10.66 1.43 -13.34
C ALA A 119 -10.70 0.45 -12.17
N SER A 120 -11.77 -0.34 -12.04
CA SER A 120 -11.92 -1.35 -11.00
C SER A 120 -10.84 -2.43 -11.07
N GLU A 121 -10.60 -3.00 -12.26
CA GLU A 121 -9.55 -4.01 -12.47
C GLU A 121 -8.15 -3.43 -12.19
N THR A 122 -7.90 -2.21 -12.66
CA THR A 122 -6.62 -1.53 -12.44
C THR A 122 -6.34 -1.33 -10.97
N VAL A 123 -7.31 -0.78 -10.23
CA VAL A 123 -7.17 -0.55 -8.80
C VAL A 123 -7.01 -1.88 -8.06
N GLY A 124 -7.78 -2.90 -8.42
CA GLY A 124 -7.65 -4.24 -7.84
C GLY A 124 -6.25 -4.81 -8.02
N SER A 125 -5.73 -4.78 -9.26
CA SER A 125 -4.37 -5.23 -9.58
C SER A 125 -3.30 -4.43 -8.84
N PHE A 126 -3.45 -3.11 -8.74
CA PHE A 126 -2.55 -2.26 -7.94
C PHE A 126 -2.52 -2.69 -6.47
N MET A 127 -3.69 -2.84 -5.84
CA MET A 127 -3.82 -3.21 -4.43
C MET A 127 -3.22 -4.59 -4.15
N GLU A 128 -3.52 -5.57 -5.00
CA GLU A 128 -2.98 -6.93 -4.88
C GLU A 128 -1.46 -6.94 -4.97
N THR A 129 -0.92 -6.28 -5.99
CA THR A 129 0.54 -6.18 -6.22
C THR A 129 1.24 -5.47 -5.06
N TYR A 130 0.65 -4.39 -4.56
CA TYR A 130 1.17 -3.64 -3.42
C TYR A 130 1.19 -4.52 -2.17
N LEU A 131 0.06 -5.17 -1.87
CA LEU A 131 -0.07 -6.05 -0.71
C LEU A 131 0.92 -7.21 -0.78
N HIS A 132 1.15 -7.77 -1.96
CA HIS A 132 2.13 -8.82 -2.14
C HIS A 132 3.54 -8.38 -1.69
N GLY A 133 4.00 -7.21 -2.13
CA GLY A 133 5.27 -6.64 -1.69
C GLY A 133 5.30 -6.35 -0.20
N TYR A 134 4.26 -5.69 0.31
CA TYR A 134 4.13 -5.35 1.73
C TYR A 134 4.18 -6.59 2.63
N MET A 135 3.39 -7.63 2.32
CA MET A 135 3.28 -8.84 3.13
C MET A 135 4.56 -9.67 3.09
N THR A 136 5.21 -9.77 1.93
CA THR A 136 6.50 -10.46 1.80
C THR A 136 7.53 -9.90 2.77
N GLU A 137 7.70 -8.57 2.81
CA GLU A 137 8.66 -7.94 3.72
C GLU A 137 8.18 -8.00 5.18
N ARG A 138 6.86 -7.91 5.43
CA ARG A 138 6.29 -8.01 6.77
C ARG A 138 6.57 -9.38 7.41
N ILE A 139 6.46 -10.46 6.65
CA ILE A 139 6.76 -11.82 7.08
C ILE A 139 8.25 -11.93 7.43
N LYS A 140 9.12 -11.43 6.55
CA LYS A 140 10.57 -11.43 6.77
C LYS A 140 10.98 -10.68 8.04
N GLN A 141 10.41 -9.50 8.28
CA GLN A 141 10.63 -8.76 9.52
C GLN A 141 10.19 -9.56 10.75
N THR A 142 8.98 -10.12 10.71
CA THR A 142 8.42 -10.90 11.82
C THR A 142 9.31 -12.10 12.18
N LEU A 143 9.81 -12.82 11.18
CA LEU A 143 10.75 -13.93 11.40
C LEU A 143 12.07 -13.44 12.02
N THR A 144 12.56 -12.29 11.57
CA THR A 144 13.78 -11.69 12.12
C THR A 144 13.60 -11.31 13.59
N ASP A 145 12.48 -10.68 13.94
CA ASP A 145 12.18 -10.29 15.32
C ASP A 145 12.03 -11.50 16.24
N GLN A 146 11.36 -12.56 15.75
CA GLN A 146 11.21 -13.82 16.49
C GLN A 146 12.56 -14.47 16.78
N GLU A 147 13.46 -14.49 15.81
CA GLU A 147 14.80 -15.05 15.98
C GLU A 147 15.65 -14.23 16.96
N GLN A 148 15.55 -12.89 16.92
CA GLN A 148 16.23 -12.02 17.88
C GLN A 148 15.72 -12.25 19.30
N LEU A 149 14.40 -12.36 19.49
CA LEU A 149 13.79 -12.65 20.79
C LEU A 149 14.22 -14.02 21.32
N ARG A 150 14.26 -15.04 20.45
CA ARG A 150 14.73 -16.38 20.80
C ARG A 150 16.16 -16.35 21.32
N ARG A 151 17.07 -15.65 20.61
CA ARG A 151 18.47 -15.50 21.02
C ARG A 151 18.61 -14.78 22.35
N ALA A 152 17.91 -13.65 22.51
CA ALA A 152 17.93 -12.87 23.75
C ALA A 152 17.47 -13.72 24.95
N LEU A 153 16.41 -14.50 24.79
CA LEU A 153 15.91 -15.40 25.82
C LEU A 153 16.92 -16.50 26.15
N SER A 154 17.52 -17.15 25.15
CA SER A 154 18.55 -18.16 25.37
C SER A 154 19.75 -17.60 26.15
N THR A 155 20.20 -16.38 25.81
CA THR A 155 21.30 -15.71 26.53
C THR A 155 20.91 -15.37 27.97
N ALA A 156 19.68 -14.89 28.20
CA ALA A 156 19.21 -14.56 29.54
C ALA A 156 19.11 -15.79 30.44
N LEU A 157 18.58 -16.91 29.92
CA LEU A 157 18.49 -18.18 30.63
C LEU A 157 19.86 -18.76 30.98
N GLU A 158 20.82 -18.68 30.05
CA GLU A 158 22.18 -19.15 30.30
C GLU A 158 22.88 -18.34 31.40
N LYS A 159 22.72 -17.01 31.40
CA LYS A 159 23.23 -16.15 32.47
C LYS A 159 22.61 -16.49 33.82
N GLN A 160 21.29 -16.65 33.87
CA GLN A 160 20.58 -17.02 35.09
C GLN A 160 21.05 -18.39 35.62
N ARG A 161 21.29 -19.36 34.73
CA ARG A 161 21.84 -20.67 35.10
C ARG A 161 23.22 -20.54 35.74
N GLN A 162 24.11 -19.76 35.14
CA GLN A 162 25.47 -19.55 35.66
C GLN A 162 25.45 -18.85 37.03
N GLU A 163 24.58 -17.86 37.24
CA GLU A 163 24.43 -17.18 38.53
C GLU A 163 23.90 -18.11 39.65
N LEU A 164 23.08 -19.10 39.31
CA LEU A 164 22.56 -20.09 40.26
C LEU A 164 23.62 -21.13 40.68
N PHE A 165 24.61 -21.43 39.83
CA PHE A 165 25.68 -22.39 40.15
C PHE A 165 26.90 -21.77 40.86
N ILE A 166 26.91 -20.44 41.06
CA ILE A 166 28.00 -19.71 41.75
C ILE A 166 27.66 -19.46 43.25
N LYS A 167 26.51 -19.96 43.75
CA LYS A 167 26.17 -19.97 45.18
C LYS A 167 26.45 -21.32 45.81
#